data_AF-A0AAP2GJ42-F1
#
_entry.id   AF-A0AAP2GJ42-F1
#
_cell.length_a   1.000
_cell.length_b   1.000
_cell.length_c   1.000
_cell.angle_alpha   90.00
_cell.angle_beta   90.00
_cell.angle_gamma   90.00
#
_symmetry.space_group_name_H-M   'P 1'
#
loop_
_entity.id
_entity.type
_entity.pdbx_description
1 polymer ?
#
loop_
_entity_poly.entity_id
_entity_poly.type
_entity_poly.pdbx_seq_one_letter_code
_entity_poly.pdbx_strand_id
1 'polypeptide(L)'
;MNRFNIVLLIVLLGCVPVYAQKRARDHGIKIGVLQPGKLNAITDVEGVLVGHVTLTSGATVRTGVTAILPHNGNIFQEKVPAAVYVGNGFGKLAGTTQVKELGNLETPVILTNTLSVAAGIDGVVEHSLRQKGNENIQSVNAVVGETNDGWLNDIRGRHVTKAHVLEAIQRAKTGAVDEGNVGAGTGTVCFGFKGGIGTSSRVLPKASGGFTVGVLVQTNFGGVLQIDGVPVGETLKQFYLSNQVQDADGSCMMVVATDAPVDARNLERMAKRAVMGLAKTGGIASNGSGDYVITFSTNTGVRIPHNTEEKTQTVSLLRNDEMSPLFMAVIEATEEAIINSLFMASTMEGREGHVIKALPVDETLKILQKHGAIR
;
A
#
# COMPACT_ATOMS: atom_id res chain seq x y z
N MET A 1 -7.86 62.90 42.23
CA MET A 1 -7.21 62.53 40.96
C MET A 1 -6.76 61.09 41.07
N ASN A 2 -7.30 60.20 40.21
CA ASN A 2 -6.62 59.04 39.60
C ASN A 2 -7.69 58.11 39.00
N ARG A 3 -7.89 58.21 37.68
CA ARG A 3 -8.67 57.25 36.89
C ARG A 3 -7.68 56.23 36.31
N PHE A 4 -7.81 54.97 36.71
CA PHE A 4 -7.14 53.85 36.06
C PHE A 4 -7.97 53.41 34.85
N ASN A 5 -7.44 53.61 33.64
CA ASN A 5 -8.00 53.02 32.42
C ASN A 5 -7.37 51.63 32.23
N ILE A 6 -8.17 50.57 32.32
CA ILE A 6 -7.78 49.22 31.91
C ILE A 6 -8.19 49.06 30.45
N VAL A 7 -7.20 48.96 29.57
CA VAL A 7 -7.40 48.62 28.16
C VAL A 7 -7.41 47.09 28.05
N LEU A 8 -8.56 46.53 27.70
CA LEU A 8 -8.73 45.10 27.44
C LEU A 8 -8.24 44.80 26.02
N LEU A 9 -7.08 44.16 25.90
CA LEU A 9 -6.52 43.71 24.63
C LEU A 9 -7.21 42.40 24.22
N ILE A 10 -8.15 42.47 23.27
CA ILE A 10 -8.77 41.28 22.67
C ILE A 10 -7.80 40.69 21.65
N VAL A 11 -7.18 39.56 21.99
CA VAL A 11 -6.38 38.75 21.07
C VAL A 11 -7.34 37.95 20.18
N LEU A 12 -7.50 38.38 18.94
CA LEU A 12 -8.17 37.61 17.89
C LEU A 12 -7.28 36.42 17.51
N LEU A 13 -7.59 35.23 18.03
CA LEU A 13 -7.07 33.97 17.53
C LEU A 13 -7.63 33.74 16.12
N GLY A 14 -6.82 33.98 15.09
CA GLY A 14 -7.13 33.58 13.73
C GLY A 14 -7.14 32.06 13.60
N CYS A 15 -8.30 31.47 13.34
CA CYS A 15 -8.40 30.09 12.88
C CYS A 15 -7.79 30.01 11.47
N VAL A 16 -6.60 29.41 11.35
CA VAL A 16 -6.08 28.96 10.06
C VAL A 16 -6.86 27.71 9.66
N PRO A 17 -7.51 27.65 8.49
CA PRO A 17 -8.17 26.42 8.04
C PRO A 17 -7.10 25.36 7.81
N VAL A 18 -7.12 24.31 8.63
CA VAL A 18 -6.39 23.06 8.36
C VAL A 18 -7.17 22.33 7.27
N TYR A 19 -6.74 22.46 6.02
CA TYR A 19 -7.27 21.63 4.94
C TYR A 19 -6.73 20.21 5.12
N ALA A 20 -7.57 19.29 5.59
CA ALA A 20 -7.27 17.87 5.54
C ALA A 20 -7.10 17.46 4.07
N GLN A 21 -6.04 16.71 3.76
CA GLN A 21 -5.84 16.16 2.42
C GLN A 21 -7.03 15.26 2.07
N LYS A 22 -7.43 15.32 0.80
CA LYS A 22 -8.59 14.65 0.26
C LYS A 22 -8.15 13.62 -0.77
N ARG A 23 -8.87 12.51 -0.84
CA ARG A 23 -8.58 11.42 -1.77
C ARG A 23 -9.07 11.78 -3.16
N ALA A 24 -8.65 11.03 -4.19
CA ALA A 24 -9.01 11.34 -5.57
C ALA A 24 -10.54 11.44 -5.78
N ARG A 25 -11.31 10.51 -5.19
CA ARG A 25 -12.78 10.49 -5.29
C ARG A 25 -13.47 11.66 -4.59
N ASP A 26 -12.87 12.22 -3.55
CA ASP A 26 -13.43 13.39 -2.85
C ASP A 26 -13.40 14.66 -3.73
N HIS A 27 -12.61 14.61 -4.81
CA HIS A 27 -12.55 15.63 -5.86
C HIS A 27 -13.36 15.27 -7.12
N GLY A 28 -14.14 14.19 -7.08
CA GLY A 28 -14.95 13.73 -8.20
C GLY A 28 -14.21 12.88 -9.23
N ILE A 29 -12.94 12.53 -8.99
CA ILE A 29 -12.17 11.64 -9.87
C ILE A 29 -12.66 10.21 -9.67
N LYS A 30 -13.31 9.64 -10.69
CA LYS A 30 -13.87 8.29 -10.63
C LYS A 30 -13.04 7.34 -11.48
N ILE A 31 -12.12 6.62 -10.84
CA ILE A 31 -11.35 5.56 -11.50
C ILE A 31 -12.22 4.32 -11.71
N GLY A 32 -12.43 3.94 -12.97
CA GLY A 32 -13.13 2.73 -13.36
C GLY A 32 -14.65 2.75 -13.13
N VAL A 33 -15.28 1.59 -13.25
CA VAL A 33 -16.75 1.46 -13.25
C VAL A 33 -17.30 0.81 -11.99
N LEU A 34 -16.49 0.05 -11.25
CA LEU A 34 -16.92 -0.64 -10.04
C LEU A 34 -17.05 0.33 -8.86
N GLN A 35 -17.95 0.01 -7.93
CA GLN A 35 -18.13 0.81 -6.73
C GLN A 35 -17.09 0.41 -5.67
N PRO A 36 -16.50 1.37 -4.95
CA PRO A 36 -15.64 1.04 -3.83
C PRO A 36 -16.43 0.47 -2.66
N GLY A 37 -15.72 -0.17 -1.73
CA GLY A 37 -16.23 -0.46 -0.40
C GLY A 37 -16.45 0.82 0.40
N LYS A 38 -16.96 0.67 1.63
CA LYS A 38 -17.37 1.81 2.47
C LYS A 38 -16.21 2.75 2.78
N LEU A 39 -15.03 2.20 3.02
CA LEU A 39 -13.83 2.94 3.36
C LEU A 39 -12.98 3.26 2.13
N ASN A 40 -13.27 2.59 1.01
CA ASN A 40 -12.44 2.55 -0.17
C ASN A 40 -11.00 2.24 0.23
N ALA A 41 -10.78 1.14 0.95
CA ALA A 41 -9.49 0.76 1.50
C ALA A 41 -9.35 -0.77 1.55
N ILE A 42 -8.13 -1.29 1.65
CA ILE A 42 -7.88 -2.73 1.73
C ILE A 42 -8.62 -3.40 2.90
N THR A 43 -8.87 -2.64 3.95
CA THR A 43 -9.62 -3.03 5.17
C THR A 43 -11.12 -3.16 4.97
N ASP A 44 -11.66 -2.81 3.79
CA ASP A 44 -13.03 -3.19 3.41
C ASP A 44 -13.15 -4.72 3.21
N VAL A 45 -12.05 -5.42 2.94
CA VAL A 45 -12.02 -6.88 2.93
C VAL A 45 -12.09 -7.36 4.37
N GLU A 46 -13.13 -8.14 4.70
CA GLU A 46 -13.37 -8.58 6.06
C GLU A 46 -12.16 -9.34 6.64
N GLY A 47 -11.82 -8.99 7.88
CA GLY A 47 -10.68 -9.54 8.61
C GLY A 47 -9.38 -8.77 8.41
N VAL A 48 -9.19 -8.03 7.32
CA VAL A 48 -7.90 -7.34 7.06
C VAL A 48 -7.66 -6.21 8.05
N LEU A 49 -6.42 -6.12 8.54
CA LEU A 49 -5.94 -5.04 9.40
C LEU A 49 -4.69 -4.38 8.80
N VAL A 50 -4.56 -3.08 9.00
CA VAL A 50 -3.37 -2.31 8.60
C VAL A 50 -2.85 -1.50 9.79
N GLY A 51 -1.54 -1.50 9.99
CA GLY A 51 -0.87 -0.70 11.02
C GLY A 51 0.39 -0.03 10.49
N HIS A 52 0.67 1.19 10.97
CA HIS A 52 1.82 1.99 10.56
C HIS A 52 2.69 2.39 11.75
N VAL A 53 4.00 2.41 11.52
CA VAL A 53 4.98 3.15 12.32
C VAL A 53 5.74 4.08 11.39
N THR A 54 5.53 5.38 11.57
CA THR A 54 6.17 6.46 10.80
C THR A 54 7.37 6.98 11.57
N LEU A 55 8.55 6.98 10.95
CA LEU A 55 9.80 7.45 11.54
C LEU A 55 10.26 8.73 10.84
N THR A 56 10.04 9.85 11.52
CA THR A 56 10.57 11.16 11.14
C THR A 56 11.40 11.73 12.27
N SER A 57 12.72 11.76 12.09
CA SER A 57 13.66 12.27 13.10
C SER A 57 14.76 13.10 12.46
N GLY A 58 15.06 14.26 13.07
CA GLY A 58 16.00 15.23 12.53
C GLY A 58 15.72 15.61 11.07
N ALA A 59 16.77 15.94 10.33
CA ALA A 59 16.67 16.25 8.89
C ALA A 59 16.69 15.00 8.00
N THR A 60 17.18 13.85 8.48
CA THR A 60 17.60 12.75 7.60
C THR A 60 16.78 11.47 7.71
N VAL A 61 16.06 11.22 8.82
CA VAL A 61 15.28 9.97 8.97
C VAL A 61 13.87 10.20 8.43
N ARG A 62 13.51 9.52 7.34
CA ARG A 62 12.21 9.61 6.65
C ARG A 62 11.77 8.22 6.18
N THR A 63 11.41 7.35 7.11
CA THR A 63 11.12 5.94 6.78
C THR A 63 10.07 5.35 7.71
N GLY A 64 9.86 4.05 7.68
CA GLY A 64 8.97 3.40 8.62
C GLY A 64 8.60 1.97 8.22
N VAL A 65 7.51 1.50 8.83
CA VAL A 65 6.99 0.15 8.65
C VAL A 65 5.48 0.22 8.43
N THR A 66 4.98 -0.63 7.55
CA THR A 66 3.54 -0.90 7.39
C THR A 66 3.30 -2.39 7.51
N ALA A 67 2.40 -2.78 8.40
CA ALA A 67 1.98 -4.16 8.60
C ALA A 67 0.58 -4.37 8.02
N ILE A 68 0.41 -5.44 7.25
CA ILE A 68 -0.88 -5.88 6.72
C ILE A 68 -1.14 -7.29 7.21
N LEU A 69 -2.22 -7.47 7.97
CA LEU A 69 -2.61 -8.77 8.54
C LEU A 69 -3.84 -9.28 7.78
N PRO A 70 -3.82 -10.53 7.26
CA PRO A 70 -5.00 -11.13 6.63
C PRO A 70 -6.18 -11.34 7.59
N HIS A 71 -5.89 -11.53 8.88
CA HIS A 71 -6.86 -11.59 9.97
C HIS A 71 -6.19 -11.30 11.32
N ASN A 72 -7.00 -11.13 12.37
CA ASN A 72 -6.52 -10.82 13.72
C ASN A 72 -6.12 -12.05 14.57
N GLY A 73 -6.37 -13.27 14.09
CA GLY A 73 -5.95 -14.52 14.73
C GLY A 73 -4.46 -14.85 14.54
N ASN A 74 -4.06 -16.05 14.95
CA ASN A 74 -2.71 -16.59 14.72
C ASN A 74 -2.60 -17.08 13.26
N ILE A 75 -2.01 -16.26 12.38
CA ILE A 75 -1.88 -16.53 10.94
C ILE A 75 -1.01 -17.77 10.67
N PHE A 76 -0.07 -18.06 11.56
CA PHE A 76 0.74 -19.27 11.42
C PHE A 76 -0.12 -20.52 11.60
N GLN A 77 -1.06 -20.51 12.56
CA GLN A 77 -1.97 -21.65 12.79
C GLN A 77 -3.13 -21.72 11.80
N GLU A 78 -3.62 -20.57 11.35
CA GLU A 78 -4.73 -20.44 10.39
C GLU A 78 -4.25 -19.72 9.13
N LYS A 79 -3.47 -20.41 8.30
CA LYS A 79 -2.85 -19.81 7.11
C LYS A 79 -3.91 -19.39 6.08
N VAL A 80 -3.59 -18.40 5.26
CA VAL A 80 -4.47 -17.95 4.16
C VAL A 80 -3.87 -18.30 2.81
N PRO A 81 -4.68 -18.73 1.81
CA PRO A 81 -4.19 -18.90 0.45
C PRO A 81 -3.60 -17.60 -0.08
N ALA A 82 -2.47 -17.70 -0.77
CA ALA A 82 -1.74 -16.56 -1.26
C ALA A 82 -0.87 -16.87 -2.47
N ALA A 83 -0.46 -15.82 -3.17
CA ALA A 83 0.48 -15.87 -4.26
C ALA A 83 1.34 -14.60 -4.31
N VAL A 84 2.51 -14.72 -4.95
CA VAL A 84 3.37 -13.59 -5.30
C VAL A 84 3.56 -13.56 -6.80
N TYR A 85 3.43 -12.39 -7.40
CA TYR A 85 3.81 -12.13 -8.78
C TYR A 85 4.91 -11.07 -8.85
N VAL A 86 5.94 -11.35 -9.64
CA VAL A 86 7.05 -10.42 -9.91
C VAL A 86 6.78 -9.75 -11.25
N GLY A 87 6.47 -8.46 -11.22
CA GLY A 87 6.36 -7.64 -12.43
C GLY A 87 7.75 -7.26 -12.96
N ASN A 88 8.60 -6.71 -12.08
CA ASN A 88 10.02 -6.52 -12.34
C ASN A 88 10.85 -6.77 -11.08
N GLY A 89 11.96 -7.49 -11.23
CA GLY A 89 12.68 -8.14 -10.13
C GLY A 89 13.77 -7.32 -9.43
N PHE A 90 13.80 -6.00 -9.60
CA PHE A 90 14.86 -5.15 -9.03
C PHE A 90 14.66 -4.79 -7.54
N GLY A 91 14.08 -5.68 -6.73
CA GLY A 91 13.87 -5.46 -5.30
C GLY A 91 14.20 -6.68 -4.44
N LYS A 92 14.01 -6.54 -3.12
CA LYS A 92 14.38 -7.52 -2.09
C LYS A 92 13.12 -7.94 -1.34
N LEU A 93 12.34 -8.82 -1.95
CA LEU A 93 11.15 -9.40 -1.33
C LEU A 93 11.49 -10.73 -0.64
N ALA A 94 11.37 -10.77 0.68
CA ALA A 94 11.59 -11.98 1.49
C ALA A 94 10.36 -12.89 1.52
N GLY A 95 10.61 -14.20 1.65
CA GLY A 95 9.60 -15.24 1.88
C GLY A 95 8.83 -15.74 0.64
N THR A 96 9.18 -15.24 -0.56
CA THR A 96 8.45 -15.53 -1.80
C THR A 96 8.51 -16.98 -2.25
N THR A 97 9.64 -17.66 -2.04
CA THR A 97 9.85 -19.03 -2.54
C THR A 97 8.90 -20.01 -1.88
N GLN A 98 8.69 -19.91 -0.56
CA GLN A 98 7.73 -20.77 0.15
C GLN A 98 6.28 -20.38 -0.15
N VAL A 99 5.96 -19.10 -0.37
CA VAL A 99 4.62 -18.72 -0.85
C VAL A 99 4.35 -19.33 -2.23
N LYS A 100 5.34 -19.34 -3.13
CA LYS A 100 5.21 -19.96 -4.46
C LYS A 100 5.05 -21.48 -4.37
N GLU A 101 5.77 -22.12 -3.46
CA GLU A 101 5.75 -23.57 -3.28
C GLU A 101 4.44 -24.05 -2.62
N LEU A 102 4.03 -23.39 -1.53
CA LEU A 102 2.92 -23.85 -0.68
C LEU A 102 1.61 -23.09 -0.90
N GLY A 103 1.64 -22.00 -1.65
CA GLY A 103 0.45 -21.23 -2.02
C GLY A 103 -0.26 -20.56 -0.84
N ASN A 104 0.46 -20.19 0.23
CA ASN A 104 -0.14 -19.58 1.41
C ASN A 104 0.77 -18.57 2.12
N LEU A 105 0.15 -17.68 2.89
CA LEU A 105 0.80 -16.86 3.91
C LEU A 105 0.59 -17.49 5.28
N GLU A 106 1.65 -17.52 6.06
CA GLU A 106 1.66 -17.96 7.46
C GLU A 106 2.09 -16.85 8.43
N THR A 107 2.28 -15.63 7.93
CA THR A 107 2.70 -14.45 8.68
C THR A 107 2.00 -13.19 8.16
N PRO A 108 1.99 -12.09 8.94
CA PRO A 108 1.66 -10.77 8.41
C PRO A 108 2.59 -10.37 7.27
N VAL A 109 2.09 -9.56 6.33
CA VAL A 109 2.94 -8.92 5.32
C VAL A 109 3.50 -7.63 5.91
N ILE A 110 4.82 -7.47 5.87
CA ILE A 110 5.50 -6.24 6.28
C ILE A 110 6.05 -5.52 5.08
N LEU A 111 5.83 -4.20 5.01
CA LEU A 111 6.46 -3.31 4.05
C LEU A 111 7.40 -2.34 4.77
N THR A 112 8.56 -2.05 4.21
CA THR A 112 9.55 -1.10 4.77
C THR A 112 10.52 -0.59 3.67
N ASN A 113 11.71 -0.10 4.05
CA ASN A 113 12.77 0.29 3.11
C ASN A 113 13.73 -0.87 2.78
N THR A 114 14.45 -0.75 1.66
CA THR A 114 15.34 -1.80 1.13
C THR A 114 16.33 -2.39 2.13
N LEU A 115 17.02 -1.54 2.91
CA LEU A 115 18.06 -2.01 3.83
C LEU A 115 17.51 -2.45 5.19
N SER A 116 16.19 -2.43 5.35
CA SER A 116 15.47 -2.80 6.57
C SER A 116 14.64 -4.08 6.44
N VAL A 117 14.69 -4.76 5.29
CA VAL A 117 14.05 -6.08 5.10
C VAL A 117 14.47 -7.07 6.19
N ALA A 118 15.75 -7.09 6.56
CA ALA A 118 16.24 -7.95 7.65
C ALA A 118 15.59 -7.64 9.01
N ALA A 119 15.36 -6.36 9.33
CA ALA A 119 14.65 -5.97 10.55
C ALA A 119 13.17 -6.37 10.49
N GLY A 120 12.55 -6.29 9.31
CA GLY A 120 11.23 -6.82 9.03
C GLY A 120 11.14 -8.32 9.32
N ILE A 121 12.10 -9.11 8.82
CA ILE A 121 12.16 -10.55 9.03
C ILE A 121 12.28 -10.87 10.53
N ASP A 122 13.23 -10.24 11.23
CA ASP A 122 13.43 -10.44 12.68
C ASP A 122 12.15 -10.12 13.47
N GLY A 123 11.47 -9.02 13.15
CA GLY A 123 10.21 -8.66 13.79
C GLY A 123 9.05 -9.62 13.53
N VAL A 124 8.92 -10.14 12.30
CA VAL A 124 7.88 -11.14 11.97
C VAL A 124 8.15 -12.48 12.63
N VAL A 125 9.41 -12.92 12.65
CA VAL A 125 9.82 -14.15 13.34
C VAL A 125 9.51 -14.03 14.83
N GLU A 126 9.93 -12.94 15.48
CA GLU A 126 9.65 -12.68 16.90
C GLU A 126 8.14 -12.64 17.18
N HIS A 127 7.35 -11.95 16.34
CA HIS A 127 5.90 -11.91 16.48
C HIS A 127 5.32 -13.32 16.47
N SER A 128 5.69 -14.12 15.47
CA SER A 128 5.14 -15.46 15.25
C SER A 128 5.52 -16.41 16.39
N LEU A 129 6.77 -16.40 16.84
CA LEU A 129 7.23 -17.26 17.95
C LEU A 129 6.57 -16.92 19.30
N ARG A 130 6.11 -15.68 19.49
CA ARG A 130 5.42 -15.25 20.72
C ARG A 130 3.93 -15.58 20.74
N GLN A 131 3.33 -15.96 19.62
CA GLN A 131 1.89 -16.23 19.58
C GLN A 131 1.57 -17.56 20.27
N LYS A 132 0.50 -17.55 21.08
CA LYS A 132 -0.06 -18.77 21.66
C LYS A 132 -0.41 -19.77 20.55
N GLY A 133 -0.04 -21.04 20.74
CA GLY A 133 -0.20 -22.11 19.77
C GLY A 133 1.05 -22.36 18.89
N ASN A 134 2.06 -21.49 18.98
CA ASN A 134 3.32 -21.63 18.22
C ASN A 134 4.48 -22.16 19.08
N GLU A 135 4.22 -22.72 20.25
CA GLU A 135 5.26 -23.12 21.22
C GLU A 135 6.27 -24.13 20.66
N ASN A 136 5.85 -24.95 19.69
CA ASN A 136 6.66 -26.02 19.10
C ASN A 136 7.17 -25.72 17.67
N ILE A 137 6.91 -24.53 17.12
CA ILE A 137 7.30 -24.22 15.74
C ILE A 137 8.80 -23.93 15.68
N GLN A 138 9.48 -24.39 14.63
CA GLN A 138 10.94 -24.30 14.50
C GLN A 138 11.41 -23.44 13.33
N SER A 139 10.50 -23.08 12.43
CA SER A 139 10.74 -22.19 11.30
C SER A 139 9.52 -21.32 11.05
N VAL A 140 9.75 -20.16 10.44
CA VAL A 140 8.72 -19.18 10.08
C VAL A 140 9.11 -18.55 8.75
N ASN A 141 8.21 -18.57 7.78
CA ASN A 141 8.37 -17.83 6.54
C ASN A 141 7.84 -16.40 6.68
N ALA A 142 8.76 -15.46 6.96
CA ALA A 142 8.45 -14.04 7.03
C ALA A 142 8.33 -13.41 5.64
N VAL A 143 7.18 -12.78 5.35
CA VAL A 143 6.96 -12.07 4.08
C VAL A 143 7.16 -10.58 4.26
N VAL A 144 8.25 -10.06 3.68
CA VAL A 144 8.69 -8.68 3.87
C VAL A 144 9.07 -8.05 2.53
N GLY A 145 8.29 -7.06 2.10
CA GLY A 145 8.51 -6.27 0.90
C GLY A 145 9.10 -4.90 1.19
N GLU A 146 9.60 -4.23 0.16
CA GLU A 146 10.32 -2.97 0.32
C GLU A 146 10.25 -2.06 -0.90
N THR A 147 10.53 -0.79 -0.67
CA THR A 147 10.97 0.13 -1.72
C THR A 147 12.18 0.94 -1.23
N ASN A 148 12.92 1.56 -2.13
CA ASN A 148 14.10 2.34 -1.77
C ASN A 148 13.76 3.82 -1.48
N ASP A 149 13.78 4.23 -0.21
CA ASP A 149 13.55 5.62 0.23
C ASP A 149 14.83 6.46 0.37
N GLY A 150 15.96 5.97 -0.13
CA GLY A 150 17.29 6.55 0.09
C GLY A 150 17.51 7.96 -0.46
N TRP A 151 16.61 8.50 -1.28
CA TRP A 151 16.66 9.88 -1.73
C TRP A 151 16.34 10.87 -0.60
N LEU A 152 15.30 10.59 0.20
CA LEU A 152 14.89 11.43 1.33
C LEU A 152 15.41 10.91 2.66
N ASN A 153 15.63 9.61 2.77
CA ASN A 153 16.00 8.93 4.00
C ASN A 153 17.49 8.61 4.07
N ASP A 154 18.07 8.69 5.27
CA ASP A 154 19.33 8.01 5.59
C ASP A 154 19.10 6.48 5.67
N ILE A 155 18.93 5.86 4.50
CA ILE A 155 18.67 4.43 4.37
C ILE A 155 19.84 3.58 4.90
N ARG A 156 21.07 4.13 4.85
CA ARG A 156 22.29 3.45 5.31
C ARG A 156 22.36 3.36 6.84
N GLY A 157 21.75 4.30 7.55
CA GLY A 157 21.63 4.26 9.01
C GLY A 157 20.73 3.15 9.54
N ARG A 158 19.91 2.50 8.68
CA ARG A 158 19.05 1.34 9.05
C ARG A 158 18.23 1.58 10.32
N HIS A 159 17.52 2.71 10.34
CA HIS A 159 16.78 3.22 11.51
C HIS A 159 15.54 2.38 11.88
N VAL A 160 15.07 1.51 11.00
CA VAL A 160 13.99 0.56 11.30
C VAL A 160 14.54 -0.59 12.13
N THR A 161 13.87 -0.88 13.25
CA THR A 161 14.25 -1.94 14.18
C THR A 161 13.13 -2.98 14.25
N LYS A 162 13.44 -4.15 14.82
CA LYS A 162 12.44 -5.16 15.19
C LYS A 162 11.28 -4.56 16.01
N ALA A 163 11.58 -3.66 16.95
CA ALA A 163 10.55 -3.05 17.80
C ALA A 163 9.51 -2.27 16.98
N HIS A 164 9.95 -1.52 15.96
CA HIS A 164 9.04 -0.81 15.05
C HIS A 164 8.14 -1.77 14.26
N VAL A 165 8.63 -2.96 13.91
CA VAL A 165 7.83 -3.98 13.21
C VAL A 165 6.77 -4.56 14.13
N LEU A 166 7.15 -4.95 15.34
CA LEU A 166 6.21 -5.45 16.36
C LEU A 166 5.14 -4.41 16.69
N GLU A 167 5.54 -3.14 16.80
CA GLU A 167 4.64 -2.02 17.05
C GLU A 167 3.67 -1.79 15.87
N ALA A 168 4.14 -1.86 14.62
CA ALA A 168 3.27 -1.76 13.45
C ALA A 168 2.23 -2.89 13.42
N ILE A 169 2.62 -4.12 13.75
CA ILE A 169 1.70 -5.26 13.88
C ILE A 169 0.70 -5.02 15.01
N GLN A 170 1.14 -4.53 16.17
CA GLN A 170 0.28 -4.27 17.32
C GLN A 170 -0.73 -3.14 17.06
N ARG A 171 -0.33 -2.12 16.30
CA ARG A 171 -1.19 -0.99 15.91
C ARG A 171 -2.19 -1.36 14.81
N ALA A 172 -2.06 -2.53 14.20
CA ALA A 172 -2.89 -2.92 13.07
C ALA A 172 -4.36 -3.01 13.47
N LYS A 173 -5.21 -2.31 12.71
CA LYS A 173 -6.67 -2.25 12.93
C LYS A 173 -7.42 -2.30 11.61
N THR A 174 -8.70 -2.67 11.69
CA THR A 174 -9.66 -2.41 10.60
C THR A 174 -10.06 -0.93 10.59
N GLY A 175 -10.90 -0.52 9.64
CA GLY A 175 -11.34 0.86 9.49
C GLY A 175 -10.48 1.65 8.50
N ALA A 176 -10.60 2.99 8.55
CA ALA A 176 -9.84 3.87 7.67
C ALA A 176 -8.33 3.66 7.83
N VAL A 177 -7.62 3.72 6.70
CA VAL A 177 -6.16 3.55 6.61
C VAL A 177 -5.55 4.91 6.31
N ASP A 178 -4.53 5.29 7.06
CA ASP A 178 -3.78 6.52 6.79
C ASP A 178 -2.96 6.35 5.49
N GLU A 179 -2.93 7.38 4.65
CA GLU A 179 -2.28 7.36 3.33
C GLU A 179 -1.21 8.47 3.22
N GLY A 180 -0.43 8.45 2.14
CA GLY A 180 0.65 9.40 1.89
C GLY A 180 1.91 9.10 2.70
N ASN A 181 2.38 10.10 3.46
CA ASN A 181 3.68 10.11 4.12
C ASN A 181 3.71 9.32 5.44
N VAL A 182 3.21 8.09 5.43
CA VAL A 182 3.08 7.27 6.64
C VAL A 182 3.73 5.91 6.46
N GLY A 183 4.11 5.29 7.58
CA GLY A 183 4.64 3.94 7.61
C GLY A 183 5.81 3.76 6.64
N ALA A 184 5.71 2.75 5.79
CA ALA A 184 6.75 2.45 4.82
C ALA A 184 6.81 3.43 3.63
N GLY A 185 5.73 4.20 3.39
CA GLY A 185 5.66 5.24 2.37
C GLY A 185 6.25 6.60 2.79
N THR A 186 6.77 6.71 4.02
CA THR A 186 7.21 7.99 4.60
C THR A 186 8.19 8.73 3.68
N GLY A 187 9.25 8.09 3.22
CA GLY A 187 10.31 8.71 2.39
C GLY A 187 10.24 8.40 0.90
N THR A 188 9.12 7.88 0.38
CA THR A 188 9.05 7.43 -1.02
C THR A 188 8.65 8.54 -2.01
N VAL A 189 9.02 8.36 -3.27
CA VAL A 189 8.84 9.31 -4.39
C VAL A 189 8.17 8.60 -5.57
N CYS A 190 7.10 9.17 -6.12
CA CYS A 190 6.34 8.57 -7.21
C CYS A 190 6.06 9.60 -8.32
N PHE A 191 6.40 9.27 -9.57
CA PHE A 191 6.32 10.16 -10.73
C PHE A 191 7.01 11.54 -10.53
N GLY A 192 8.10 11.55 -9.77
CA GLY A 192 8.82 12.78 -9.40
C GLY A 192 8.10 13.66 -8.37
N PHE A 193 6.93 13.25 -7.88
CA PHE A 193 6.24 13.87 -6.75
C PHE A 193 6.44 13.04 -5.49
N LYS A 194 6.03 13.56 -4.34
CA LYS A 194 5.95 12.75 -3.12
C LYS A 194 4.99 11.59 -3.37
N GLY A 195 5.47 10.36 -3.15
CA GLY A 195 4.66 9.14 -3.15
C GLY A 195 4.23 8.75 -1.74
N GLY A 196 3.89 7.48 -1.54
CA GLY A 196 3.63 7.00 -0.19
C GLY A 196 2.81 5.73 -0.13
N ILE A 197 2.10 5.58 0.99
CA ILE A 197 1.05 4.57 1.11
C ILE A 197 -0.19 5.07 0.38
N GLY A 198 -0.83 4.19 -0.38
CA GLY A 198 -2.17 4.42 -0.91
C GLY A 198 -2.99 3.16 -0.83
N THR A 199 -4.29 3.29 -0.76
CA THR A 199 -5.20 2.15 -0.73
C THR A 199 -6.47 2.45 -1.51
N SER A 200 -7.17 1.41 -1.94
CA SER A 200 -8.52 1.52 -2.47
C SER A 200 -9.20 0.14 -2.41
N SER A 201 -10.50 0.07 -2.69
CA SER A 201 -11.21 -1.20 -2.80
C SER A 201 -12.27 -1.15 -3.89
N ARG A 202 -12.79 -2.33 -4.28
CA ARG A 202 -13.97 -2.52 -5.12
C ARG A 202 -14.84 -3.63 -4.57
N VAL A 203 -16.15 -3.43 -4.63
CA VAL A 203 -17.15 -4.46 -4.31
C VAL A 203 -17.82 -4.90 -5.60
N LEU A 204 -17.80 -6.19 -5.86
CA LEU A 204 -18.46 -6.77 -7.02
C LEU A 204 -19.98 -6.68 -6.89
N PRO A 205 -20.72 -6.57 -8.00
CA PRO A 205 -22.17 -6.74 -7.98
C PRO A 205 -22.58 -8.10 -7.38
N LYS A 206 -23.74 -8.18 -6.73
CA LYS A 206 -24.27 -9.43 -6.15
C LYS A 206 -24.36 -10.57 -7.17
N ALA A 207 -24.68 -10.25 -8.43
CA ALA A 207 -24.73 -11.23 -9.51
C ALA A 207 -23.35 -11.85 -9.85
N SER A 208 -22.26 -11.21 -9.44
CA SER A 208 -20.88 -11.68 -9.61
C SER A 208 -20.25 -12.11 -8.27
N GLY A 209 -21.09 -12.52 -7.30
CA GLY A 209 -20.68 -13.05 -6.01
C GLY A 209 -20.63 -12.05 -4.86
N GLY A 210 -20.70 -10.74 -5.13
CA GLY A 210 -20.70 -9.72 -4.06
C GLY A 210 -19.38 -9.57 -3.29
N PHE A 211 -18.30 -10.18 -3.79
CA PHE A 211 -16.99 -10.18 -3.15
C PHE A 211 -16.35 -8.79 -3.15
N THR A 212 -15.48 -8.56 -2.17
CA THR A 212 -14.66 -7.37 -2.05
C THR A 212 -13.23 -7.68 -2.51
N VAL A 213 -12.62 -6.73 -3.23
CA VAL A 213 -11.19 -6.69 -3.52
C VAL A 213 -10.64 -5.40 -2.94
N GLY A 214 -9.61 -5.53 -2.11
CA GLY A 214 -8.90 -4.42 -1.50
C GLY A 214 -7.46 -4.38 -1.99
N VAL A 215 -6.90 -3.18 -2.18
CA VAL A 215 -5.49 -3.00 -2.57
C VAL A 215 -4.83 -1.97 -1.68
N LEU A 216 -3.61 -2.25 -1.23
CA LEU A 216 -2.71 -1.30 -0.59
C LEU A 216 -1.40 -1.28 -1.36
N VAL A 217 -0.86 -0.09 -1.60
CA VAL A 217 0.38 0.12 -2.33
C VAL A 217 1.37 0.94 -1.50
N GLN A 218 2.66 0.67 -1.69
CA GLN A 218 3.75 1.56 -1.32
C GLN A 218 4.41 2.04 -2.62
N THR A 219 4.12 3.27 -3.03
CA THR A 219 4.55 3.80 -4.33
C THR A 219 5.91 4.48 -4.22
N ASN A 220 6.84 4.07 -5.07
CA ASN A 220 8.17 4.65 -5.16
C ASN A 220 8.76 4.55 -6.58
N PHE A 221 7.99 4.83 -7.64
CA PHE A 221 8.38 4.54 -9.03
C PHE A 221 8.08 5.72 -9.97
N GLY A 222 8.75 5.75 -11.13
CA GLY A 222 8.59 6.78 -12.15
C GLY A 222 7.74 6.38 -13.37
N GLY A 223 7.84 7.18 -14.43
CA GLY A 223 7.07 7.02 -15.67
C GLY A 223 6.44 8.34 -16.11
N VAL A 224 5.29 8.26 -16.77
CA VAL A 224 4.54 9.43 -17.24
C VAL A 224 3.16 9.40 -16.61
N LEU A 225 2.95 10.18 -15.54
CA LEU A 225 1.71 10.14 -14.75
C LEU A 225 0.46 10.31 -15.62
N GLN A 226 -0.43 9.33 -15.55
CA GLN A 226 -1.79 9.38 -16.07
C GLN A 226 -2.81 9.25 -14.94
N ILE A 227 -3.89 10.02 -15.01
CA ILE A 227 -5.02 9.93 -14.09
C ILE A 227 -6.29 9.81 -14.93
N ASP A 228 -6.98 8.68 -14.83
CA ASP A 228 -8.17 8.37 -15.63
C ASP A 228 -7.94 8.57 -17.15
N GLY A 229 -6.75 8.18 -17.63
CA GLY A 229 -6.33 8.34 -19.03
C GLY A 229 -5.89 9.75 -19.43
N VAL A 230 -5.97 10.75 -18.54
CA VAL A 230 -5.50 12.12 -18.81
C VAL A 230 -3.98 12.19 -18.61
N PRO A 231 -3.19 12.75 -19.55
CA PRO A 231 -1.72 12.83 -19.47
C PRO A 231 -1.28 13.98 -18.54
N VAL A 232 -1.52 13.82 -17.25
CA VAL A 232 -1.24 14.82 -16.22
C VAL A 232 0.26 15.12 -16.13
N GLY A 233 1.11 14.09 -16.16
CA GLY A 233 2.57 14.25 -16.11
C GLY A 233 3.11 15.11 -17.26
N GLU A 234 2.63 14.86 -18.49
CA GLU A 234 3.01 15.66 -19.67
C GLU A 234 2.57 17.11 -19.54
N THR A 235 1.33 17.34 -19.09
CA THR A 235 0.77 18.69 -18.95
C THR A 235 1.50 19.49 -17.86
N LEU A 236 1.92 18.83 -16.78
CA LEU A 236 2.75 19.42 -15.72
C LEU A 236 4.25 19.49 -16.10
N LYS A 237 4.65 18.95 -17.26
CA LYS A 237 6.05 18.82 -17.71
C LYS A 237 6.95 18.06 -16.73
N GLN A 238 6.36 17.17 -15.95
CA GLN A 238 7.04 16.37 -14.94
C GLN A 238 6.82 14.88 -15.23
N PHE A 239 7.82 14.29 -15.87
CA PHE A 239 7.81 12.89 -16.27
C PHE A 239 9.24 12.42 -16.58
N TYR A 240 9.43 11.10 -16.61
CA TYR A 240 10.71 10.51 -17.01
C TYR A 240 11.16 11.05 -18.38
N LEU A 241 12.43 11.48 -18.48
CA LEU A 241 13.04 12.12 -19.66
C LEU A 241 12.61 13.58 -19.95
N SER A 242 11.75 14.23 -19.15
CA SER A 242 11.35 15.62 -19.42
C SER A 242 12.48 16.65 -19.22
N ASN A 243 13.49 16.33 -18.40
CA ASN A 243 14.62 17.21 -18.07
C ASN A 243 16.01 16.51 -18.08
N GLN A 244 16.17 15.39 -18.81
CA GLN A 244 17.40 14.56 -18.88
C GLN A 244 17.99 14.01 -17.55
N VAL A 245 17.43 14.35 -16.37
CA VAL A 245 18.01 14.03 -15.04
C VAL A 245 17.01 13.34 -14.07
N GLN A 246 15.73 13.20 -14.44
CA GLN A 246 14.77 12.48 -13.59
C GLN A 246 14.91 10.97 -13.80
N ASP A 247 15.29 10.26 -12.73
CA ASP A 247 15.36 8.81 -12.70
C ASP A 247 13.95 8.19 -12.69
N ALA A 248 13.73 7.16 -13.50
CA ALA A 248 12.49 6.37 -13.47
C ALA A 248 12.54 5.22 -12.46
N ASP A 249 13.75 4.91 -11.96
CA ASP A 249 14.01 3.82 -11.04
C ASP A 249 13.33 4.03 -9.69
N GLY A 250 13.15 2.92 -8.98
CA GLY A 250 12.13 2.92 -7.95
C GLY A 250 11.72 1.52 -7.50
N SER A 251 10.50 1.41 -7.00
CA SER A 251 9.83 0.15 -6.69
C SER A 251 8.35 0.43 -6.42
N CYS A 252 7.50 -0.57 -6.58
CA CYS A 252 6.13 -0.53 -6.11
C CYS A 252 5.78 -1.87 -5.46
N MET A 253 5.48 -1.83 -4.16
CA MET A 253 4.89 -2.98 -3.48
C MET A 253 3.38 -2.85 -3.54
N MET A 254 2.71 -3.87 -4.09
CA MET A 254 1.26 -3.96 -4.16
C MET A 254 0.77 -5.16 -3.34
N VAL A 255 -0.15 -4.93 -2.42
CA VAL A 255 -0.79 -5.98 -1.62
C VAL A 255 -2.27 -5.99 -1.97
N VAL A 256 -2.76 -7.15 -2.43
CA VAL A 256 -4.14 -7.37 -2.85
C VAL A 256 -4.80 -8.36 -1.89
N ALA A 257 -5.97 -8.00 -1.36
CA ALA A 257 -6.77 -8.85 -0.52
C ALA A 257 -8.14 -9.08 -1.17
N THR A 258 -8.75 -10.24 -0.92
CA THR A 258 -10.15 -10.50 -1.30
C THR A 258 -10.83 -11.45 -0.31
N ASP A 259 -12.14 -11.33 -0.15
CA ASP A 259 -12.98 -12.28 0.60
C ASP A 259 -13.54 -13.40 -0.32
N ALA A 260 -13.18 -13.41 -1.61
CA ALA A 260 -13.56 -14.47 -2.54
C ALA A 260 -12.81 -15.79 -2.22
N PRO A 261 -13.47 -16.96 -2.31
CA PRO A 261 -12.85 -18.25 -2.06
C PRO A 261 -11.96 -18.68 -3.24
N VAL A 262 -10.71 -18.23 -3.25
CA VAL A 262 -9.78 -18.34 -4.38
C VAL A 262 -8.50 -19.06 -3.95
N ASP A 263 -8.02 -19.98 -4.78
CA ASP A 263 -6.77 -20.72 -4.58
C ASP A 263 -5.53 -19.94 -5.02
N ALA A 264 -4.34 -20.40 -4.62
CA ALA A 264 -3.07 -19.75 -4.93
C ALA A 264 -2.87 -19.46 -6.43
N ARG A 265 -3.23 -20.40 -7.31
CA ARG A 265 -3.10 -20.24 -8.76
C ARG A 265 -3.95 -19.07 -9.28
N ASN A 266 -5.21 -18.96 -8.85
CA ASN A 266 -6.06 -17.84 -9.26
C ASN A 266 -5.69 -16.53 -8.56
N LEU A 267 -5.16 -16.58 -7.34
CA LEU A 267 -4.57 -15.41 -6.67
C LEU A 267 -3.37 -14.87 -7.44
N GLU A 268 -2.51 -15.73 -8.01
CA GLU A 268 -1.41 -15.28 -8.88
C GLU A 268 -1.94 -14.64 -10.18
N ARG A 269 -3.05 -15.15 -10.74
CA ARG A 269 -3.71 -14.52 -11.88
C ARG A 269 -4.26 -13.14 -11.53
N MET A 270 -4.81 -12.97 -10.34
CA MET A 270 -5.22 -11.66 -9.79
C MET A 270 -4.01 -10.75 -9.60
N ALA A 271 -2.92 -11.26 -9.02
CA ALA A 271 -1.68 -10.50 -8.80
C ALA A 271 -1.14 -9.86 -10.10
N LYS A 272 -1.17 -10.61 -11.21
CA LYS A 272 -0.81 -10.11 -12.56
C LYS A 272 -1.62 -8.90 -13.01
N ARG A 273 -2.84 -8.73 -12.50
CA ARG A 273 -3.74 -7.61 -12.85
C ARG A 273 -3.40 -6.32 -12.09
N ALA A 274 -2.78 -6.41 -10.92
CA ALA A 274 -2.32 -5.22 -10.21
C ALA A 274 -1.26 -4.46 -11.04
N VAL A 275 -0.35 -5.20 -11.71
CA VAL A 275 0.63 -4.59 -12.63
C VAL A 275 -0.04 -3.87 -13.81
N MET A 276 -1.19 -4.36 -14.28
CA MET A 276 -1.97 -3.64 -15.30
C MET A 276 -2.54 -2.33 -14.75
N GLY A 277 -3.01 -2.32 -13.49
CA GLY A 277 -3.43 -1.09 -12.80
C GLY A 277 -2.28 -0.09 -12.62
N LEU A 278 -1.07 -0.57 -12.28
CA LEU A 278 0.15 0.24 -12.26
C LEU A 278 0.43 0.87 -13.63
N ALA A 279 0.37 0.07 -14.70
CA ALA A 279 0.60 0.56 -16.06
C ALA A 279 -0.42 1.63 -16.49
N LYS A 280 -1.68 1.55 -16.04
CA LYS A 280 -2.70 2.58 -16.31
C LYS A 280 -2.40 3.93 -15.68
N THR A 281 -1.59 3.98 -14.62
CA THR A 281 -1.10 5.25 -14.04
C THR A 281 0.13 5.79 -14.79
N GLY A 282 0.63 5.06 -15.80
CA GLY A 282 1.80 5.41 -16.59
C GLY A 282 3.13 4.88 -16.04
N GLY A 283 3.08 3.94 -15.08
CA GLY A 283 4.26 3.21 -14.62
C GLY A 283 4.77 2.25 -15.68
N ILE A 284 6.10 2.18 -15.84
CA ILE A 284 6.75 1.43 -16.93
C ILE A 284 7.57 0.23 -16.45
N ALA A 285 7.59 -0.03 -15.14
CA ALA A 285 8.47 -1.03 -14.52
C ALA A 285 9.92 -0.90 -15.03
N SER A 286 10.53 0.26 -14.78
CA SER A 286 11.88 0.57 -15.27
C SER A 286 12.92 -0.45 -14.79
N ASN A 287 14.11 -0.44 -15.39
CA ASN A 287 15.17 -1.40 -15.07
C ASN A 287 15.44 -1.49 -13.55
N GLY A 288 15.59 -0.34 -12.86
CA GLY A 288 15.83 -0.29 -11.42
C GLY A 288 14.56 -0.37 -10.57
N SER A 289 13.38 -0.68 -11.14
CA SER A 289 12.10 -0.73 -10.43
C SER A 289 11.77 -2.11 -9.85
N GLY A 290 11.74 -2.27 -8.53
CA GLY A 290 11.22 -3.48 -7.89
C GLY A 290 9.70 -3.50 -7.83
N ASP A 291 9.02 -4.16 -8.77
CA ASP A 291 7.56 -4.17 -8.86
C ASP A 291 7.00 -5.55 -8.50
N TYR A 292 6.43 -5.67 -7.30
CA TYR A 292 5.97 -6.94 -6.74
C TYR A 292 4.54 -6.85 -6.28
N VAL A 293 3.82 -7.96 -6.44
CA VAL A 293 2.44 -8.09 -6.00
C VAL A 293 2.31 -9.28 -5.07
N ILE A 294 1.79 -9.06 -3.86
CA ILE A 294 1.38 -10.10 -2.92
C ILE A 294 -0.14 -10.14 -2.95
N THR A 295 -0.75 -11.31 -3.13
CA THR A 295 -2.21 -11.44 -3.21
C THR A 295 -2.68 -12.57 -2.32
N PHE A 296 -3.69 -12.34 -1.49
CA PHE A 296 -4.25 -13.35 -0.58
C PHE A 296 -5.77 -13.30 -0.49
N SER A 297 -6.38 -14.43 -0.10
CA SER A 297 -7.81 -14.51 0.22
C SER A 297 -8.03 -14.60 1.73
N THR A 298 -8.95 -13.82 2.29
CA THR A 298 -9.35 -13.92 3.71
C THR A 298 -10.50 -14.88 3.95
N ASN A 299 -11.05 -15.48 2.89
CA ASN A 299 -12.22 -16.34 2.97
C ASN A 299 -11.95 -17.52 3.93
N THR A 300 -12.77 -17.63 4.97
CA THR A 300 -12.59 -18.62 6.04
C THR A 300 -12.71 -20.06 5.54
N GLY A 301 -13.50 -20.30 4.49
CA GLY A 301 -13.71 -21.63 3.90
C GLY A 301 -12.51 -22.20 3.14
N VAL A 302 -11.47 -21.40 2.90
CA VAL A 302 -10.24 -21.81 2.20
C VAL A 302 -8.99 -21.64 3.07
N ARG A 303 -9.13 -21.35 4.37
CA ARG A 303 -7.99 -21.32 5.30
C ARG A 303 -7.31 -22.67 5.38
N ILE A 304 -6.00 -22.64 5.61
CA ILE A 304 -5.14 -23.83 5.66
C ILE A 304 -4.67 -23.99 7.12
N PRO A 305 -5.27 -24.92 7.88
CA PRO A 305 -4.85 -25.16 9.26
C PRO A 305 -3.43 -25.73 9.29
N HIS A 306 -2.58 -25.22 10.19
CA HIS A 306 -1.24 -25.75 10.38
C HIS A 306 -1.25 -27.15 10.98
N ASN A 307 -2.10 -27.34 11.99
CA ASN A 307 -2.27 -28.60 12.70
C ASN A 307 -3.63 -29.20 12.34
N THR A 308 -3.60 -30.38 11.73
CA THR A 308 -4.79 -31.17 11.43
C THR A 308 -4.42 -32.66 11.43
N GLU A 309 -5.30 -33.50 11.97
CA GLU A 309 -5.15 -34.97 11.87
C GLU A 309 -5.63 -35.50 10.51
N GLU A 310 -6.42 -34.69 9.79
CA GLU A 310 -6.95 -35.02 8.48
C GLU A 310 -5.89 -34.92 7.39
N LYS A 311 -5.79 -35.96 6.55
CA LYS A 311 -4.86 -35.98 5.41
C LYS A 311 -5.35 -35.19 4.20
N THR A 312 -6.63 -34.83 4.16
CA THR A 312 -7.27 -34.16 3.03
C THR A 312 -8.19 -33.06 3.53
N GLN A 313 -8.29 -31.98 2.75
CA GLN A 313 -9.22 -30.88 3.02
C GLN A 313 -10.18 -30.72 1.84
N THR A 314 -11.47 -30.60 2.14
CA THR A 314 -12.48 -30.22 1.14
C THR A 314 -12.66 -28.71 1.19
N VAL A 315 -12.54 -28.05 0.05
CA VAL A 315 -12.73 -26.60 -0.10
C VAL A 315 -13.68 -26.31 -1.24
N SER A 316 -14.48 -25.24 -1.09
CA SER A 316 -15.27 -24.68 -2.18
C SER A 316 -14.50 -23.53 -2.80
N LEU A 317 -14.25 -23.58 -4.11
CA LEU A 317 -13.49 -22.57 -4.82
C LEU A 317 -14.33 -21.89 -5.91
N LEU A 318 -14.04 -20.62 -6.13
CA LEU A 318 -14.60 -19.86 -7.25
C LEU A 318 -14.13 -20.47 -8.58
N ARG A 319 -15.08 -20.67 -9.50
CA ARG A 319 -14.80 -21.23 -10.83
C ARG A 319 -14.00 -20.23 -11.68
N ASN A 320 -13.22 -20.76 -12.62
CA ASN A 320 -12.38 -19.92 -13.49
C ASN A 320 -13.17 -18.91 -14.32
N ASP A 321 -14.37 -19.26 -14.76
CA ASP A 321 -15.23 -18.39 -15.58
C ASP A 321 -15.71 -17.15 -14.80
N GLU A 322 -15.73 -17.23 -13.47
CA GLU A 322 -16.15 -16.16 -12.55
C GLU A 322 -15.00 -15.22 -12.14
N MET A 323 -13.78 -15.42 -12.65
CA MET A 323 -12.61 -14.64 -12.21
C MET A 323 -12.50 -13.26 -12.85
N SER A 324 -13.12 -13.03 -14.01
CA SER A 324 -12.98 -11.77 -14.76
C SER A 324 -13.43 -10.52 -13.98
N PRO A 325 -14.55 -10.55 -13.23
CA PRO A 325 -14.92 -9.45 -12.34
C PRO A 325 -13.85 -9.14 -11.28
N LEU A 326 -13.25 -10.15 -10.65
CA LEU A 326 -12.15 -9.95 -9.69
C LEU A 326 -10.92 -9.34 -10.37
N PHE A 327 -10.61 -9.74 -11.61
CA PHE A 327 -9.51 -9.14 -12.36
C PHE A 327 -9.73 -7.65 -12.63
N MET A 328 -10.93 -7.27 -13.06
CA MET A 328 -11.28 -5.86 -13.25
C MET A 328 -11.20 -5.08 -11.94
N ALA A 329 -11.73 -5.64 -10.85
CA ALA A 329 -11.66 -5.06 -9.52
C ALA A 329 -10.21 -4.80 -9.06
N VAL A 330 -9.29 -5.75 -9.29
CA VAL A 330 -7.87 -5.54 -8.98
C VAL A 330 -7.26 -4.41 -9.81
N ILE A 331 -7.53 -4.34 -11.11
CA ILE A 331 -6.98 -3.27 -11.98
C ILE A 331 -7.42 -1.90 -11.47
N GLU A 332 -8.72 -1.72 -11.28
CA GLU A 332 -9.28 -0.44 -10.85
C GLU A 332 -8.83 -0.06 -9.43
N ALA A 333 -8.77 -1.04 -8.52
CA ALA A 333 -8.34 -0.79 -7.17
C ALA A 333 -6.84 -0.43 -7.10
N THR A 334 -5.99 -1.10 -7.88
CA THR A 334 -4.56 -0.76 -7.92
C THR A 334 -4.32 0.62 -8.53
N GLU A 335 -4.97 0.93 -9.65
CA GLU A 335 -4.87 2.26 -10.28
C GLU A 335 -5.25 3.36 -9.29
N GLU A 336 -6.41 3.24 -8.64
CA GLU A 336 -6.87 4.24 -7.69
C GLU A 336 -6.02 4.32 -6.42
N ALA A 337 -5.51 3.19 -5.90
CA ALA A 337 -4.64 3.20 -4.72
C ALA A 337 -3.34 3.97 -4.99
N ILE A 338 -2.76 3.83 -6.19
CA ILE A 338 -1.58 4.60 -6.61
C ILE A 338 -1.92 6.10 -6.71
N ILE A 339 -3.07 6.47 -7.28
CA ILE A 339 -3.47 7.88 -7.35
C ILE A 339 -3.73 8.45 -5.95
N ASN A 340 -4.37 7.70 -5.05
CA ASN A 340 -4.59 8.13 -3.68
C ASN A 340 -3.29 8.36 -2.92
N SER A 341 -2.22 7.57 -3.16
CA SER A 341 -0.94 7.82 -2.50
C SER A 341 -0.33 9.18 -2.89
N LEU A 342 -0.54 9.63 -4.13
CA LEU A 342 -0.11 10.95 -4.60
C LEU A 342 -0.97 12.09 -4.04
N PHE A 343 -2.30 11.92 -4.01
CA PHE A 343 -3.23 12.94 -3.51
C PHE A 343 -3.10 13.16 -2.00
N MET A 344 -2.82 12.08 -1.27
CA MET A 344 -2.67 12.07 0.19
C MET A 344 -1.23 12.36 0.65
N ALA A 345 -0.27 12.47 -0.27
CA ALA A 345 1.11 12.78 0.05
C ALA A 345 1.33 14.28 0.27
N SER A 346 2.19 14.64 1.22
CA SER A 346 2.57 16.03 1.51
C SER A 346 4.02 16.30 1.12
N THR A 347 4.37 17.53 0.73
CA THR A 347 5.76 17.91 0.45
C THR A 347 6.66 17.53 1.62
N MET A 348 7.84 16.98 1.33
CA MET A 348 8.77 16.51 2.35
C MET A 348 10.20 16.93 2.05
N GLU A 349 10.88 17.41 3.07
CA GLU A 349 12.32 17.58 3.10
C GLU A 349 12.99 16.39 3.79
N GLY A 350 14.12 15.94 3.23
CA GLY A 350 14.90 14.82 3.72
C GLY A 350 16.40 15.13 3.77
N ARG A 351 17.21 14.07 3.76
CA ARG A 351 18.68 14.18 3.81
C ARG A 351 19.24 15.13 2.75
N GLU A 352 20.39 15.73 3.07
CA GLU A 352 21.12 16.62 2.14
C GLU A 352 20.29 17.82 1.65
N GLY A 353 19.21 18.18 2.36
CA GLY A 353 18.31 19.28 1.96
C GLY A 353 17.45 18.93 0.75
N HIS A 354 17.36 17.65 0.36
CA HIS A 354 16.48 17.21 -0.71
C HIS A 354 15.02 17.51 -0.36
N VAL A 355 14.30 18.13 -1.29
CA VAL A 355 12.88 18.40 -1.16
C VAL A 355 12.14 17.73 -2.31
N ILE A 356 11.11 16.95 -1.98
CA ILE A 356 10.16 16.45 -2.97
C ILE A 356 8.80 17.10 -2.75
N LYS A 357 8.22 17.65 -3.82
CA LYS A 357 6.92 18.32 -3.76
C LYS A 357 5.78 17.31 -3.84
N ALA A 358 4.70 17.57 -3.10
CA ALA A 358 3.44 16.88 -3.34
C ALA A 358 2.91 17.17 -4.76
N LEU A 359 2.02 16.30 -5.26
CA LEU A 359 1.28 16.57 -6.48
C LEU A 359 0.51 17.90 -6.32
N PRO A 360 0.61 18.85 -7.26
CA PRO A 360 -0.16 20.08 -7.17
C PRO A 360 -1.64 19.77 -7.49
N VAL A 361 -2.40 19.46 -6.45
CA VAL A 361 -3.80 18.98 -6.58
C VAL A 361 -4.66 19.97 -7.36
N ASP A 362 -4.63 21.26 -7.01
CA ASP A 362 -5.46 22.27 -7.68
C ASP A 362 -5.17 22.40 -9.19
N GLU A 363 -3.90 22.27 -9.58
CA GLU A 363 -3.48 22.31 -10.98
C GLU A 363 -3.88 21.02 -11.69
N THR A 364 -3.68 19.86 -11.03
CA THR A 364 -4.15 18.56 -11.50
C THR A 364 -5.66 18.57 -11.78
N LEU A 365 -6.47 19.12 -10.87
CA LEU A 365 -7.92 19.20 -11.05
C LEU A 365 -8.30 20.07 -12.25
N LYS A 366 -7.63 21.21 -12.45
CA LYS A 366 -7.84 22.05 -13.65
C LYS A 366 -7.50 21.30 -14.94
N ILE A 367 -6.43 20.49 -14.92
CA ILE A 367 -6.04 19.65 -16.06
C ILE A 367 -7.14 18.61 -16.35
N LEU A 368 -7.64 17.93 -15.32
CA LEU A 368 -8.69 16.93 -15.45
C LEU A 368 -10.01 17.54 -15.95
N GLN A 369 -10.40 18.72 -15.43
CA GLN A 369 -11.58 19.47 -15.90
C GLN A 369 -11.44 19.86 -17.37
N LYS A 370 -10.28 20.37 -17.78
CA LYS A 370 -10.02 20.75 -19.18
C LYS A 370 -10.15 19.56 -20.15
N HIS A 371 -9.83 18.35 -19.69
CA HIS A 371 -9.97 17.13 -20.48
C HIS A 371 -11.35 16.46 -20.30
N GLY A 372 -12.25 17.04 -19.50
CA GLY A 372 -13.60 16.50 -19.27
C GLY A 372 -13.65 15.24 -18.40
N ALA A 373 -12.56 14.90 -17.69
CA ALA A 373 -12.50 13.74 -16.81
C ALA A 373 -13.26 13.96 -15.50
N ILE A 374 -13.36 15.22 -15.04
CA ILE A 374 -14.19 15.63 -13.90
C ILE A 374 -14.95 16.92 -14.25
N ARG A 375 -16.04 17.18 -13.52
CA ARG A 375 -16.95 18.31 -13.78
C ARG A 375 -16.50 19.63 -13.15
#